data_AF-A0A945YPI0-F1
#
_entry.id   AF-A0A945YPI0-F1
#
_cell.length_a   1.000
_cell.length_b   1.000
_cell.length_c   1.000
_cell.angle_alpha   90.00
_cell.angle_beta   90.00
_cell.angle_gamma   90.00
#
_symmetry.space_group_name_H-M   'P 1'
#
loop_
_entity.id
_entity.type
_entity.pdbx_description
1 polymer ?
#
loop_
_entity_poly.entity_id
_entity_poly.type
_entity_poly.pdbx_seq_one_letter_code
_entity_poly.pdbx_strand_id
1 'polypeptide(L)'
;NVMLWNGSDWINLYKASYHGYNFEAFFFVYEDNLYSLGTYGYWLTHSNVLKFNFDAEVWDMVITRNSPENYGSYFVGQIGDTLISIFGFNLNESTGDRSKIIDGHLLALKNKTWSEVGLAENIIPVEHFFLEYKTRIDLKDYTVMENRLDTQKGLFVIDKINLEINFFANEDGYFFHSSVLDYIVDNKITYEEYGIVKTLNIDSLFMKEHITSSIALYPFENKVTSNLSIALYITLALIIIVIILLVLHRKRRSNRQIQIDNLSSFYSETLKKITLINDKQDDFIVDTSKLNELLAITYLTYDAQRAKRAKLINELNYYHNLIHDCDLIERRRNPRDKRQVTYYLNISNN
;
A
#
# COMPACT_ATOMS: atom_id res chain seq x y z
N ASN A 1 41.38 -12.56 11.40
CA ASN A 1 42.51 -13.47 11.11
C ASN A 1 41.97 -14.75 10.49
N VAL A 2 42.75 -15.40 9.64
CA VAL A 2 42.44 -16.73 9.08
C VAL A 2 43.53 -17.67 9.60
N MET A 3 43.15 -18.67 10.38
CA MET A 3 44.09 -19.57 11.04
C MET A 3 44.05 -20.93 10.37
N LEU A 4 45.21 -21.47 10.01
CA LEU A 4 45.38 -22.82 9.49
C LEU A 4 46.07 -23.69 10.54
N TRP A 5 45.48 -24.83 10.88
CA TRP A 5 46.14 -25.85 11.69
C TRP A 5 47.05 -26.71 10.81
N ASN A 6 48.33 -26.79 11.15
CA ASN A 6 49.31 -27.60 10.39
C ASN A 6 49.62 -28.97 11.02
N GLY A 7 48.94 -29.33 12.12
CA GLY A 7 49.21 -30.54 12.91
C GLY A 7 49.88 -30.27 14.26
N SER A 8 50.59 -29.16 14.42
CA SER A 8 51.24 -28.77 15.69
C SER A 8 50.84 -27.37 16.18
N ASP A 9 50.62 -26.45 15.25
CA ASP A 9 50.42 -25.03 15.53
C ASP A 9 49.36 -24.41 14.62
N TRP A 10 48.79 -23.30 15.09
CA TRP A 10 47.92 -22.44 14.29
C TRP A 10 48.75 -21.36 13.59
N ILE A 11 48.75 -21.39 12.26
CA ILE A 11 49.42 -20.41 11.42
C ILE A 11 48.41 -19.35 10.98
N ASN A 12 48.67 -18.08 11.28
CA ASN A 12 47.86 -16.98 10.73
C ASN A 12 48.22 -16.76 9.26
N LEU A 13 47.28 -17.06 8.37
CA LEU A 13 47.37 -16.83 6.94
C LEU A 13 47.05 -15.40 6.55
N TYR A 14 46.35 -14.61 7.37
CA TYR A 14 46.04 -13.22 7.01
C TYR A 14 47.23 -12.31 7.32
N LYS A 15 47.82 -11.70 6.28
CA LYS A 15 49.05 -10.87 6.42
C LYS A 15 48.83 -9.37 6.27
N ALA A 16 47.66 -8.93 5.81
CA ALA A 16 47.41 -7.50 5.66
C ALA A 16 47.15 -6.80 7.01
N SER A 17 47.40 -5.49 7.04
CA SER A 17 47.20 -4.62 8.20
C SER A 17 45.82 -3.94 8.24
N TYR A 18 44.91 -4.31 7.34
CA TYR A 18 43.57 -3.74 7.30
C TYR A 18 42.68 -4.41 8.35
N HIS A 19 42.16 -3.60 9.28
CA HIS A 19 41.28 -4.04 10.35
C HIS A 19 40.12 -3.05 10.52
N GLY A 20 39.05 -3.50 11.17
CA GLY A 20 37.90 -2.64 11.52
C GLY A 20 36.88 -2.40 10.41
N TYR A 21 37.07 -3.03 9.25
CA TYR A 21 36.09 -2.98 8.17
C TYR A 21 34.90 -3.93 8.40
N ASN A 22 35.11 -5.10 9.02
CA ASN A 22 34.10 -6.16 9.02
C ASN A 22 33.94 -6.83 10.41
N PHE A 23 33.29 -6.13 11.33
CA PHE A 23 32.96 -6.63 12.66
C PHE A 23 31.76 -7.57 12.63
N GLU A 24 31.73 -8.52 13.57
CA GLU A 24 30.64 -9.53 13.72
C GLU A 24 30.29 -10.26 12.41
N ALA A 25 31.29 -10.42 11.53
CA ALA A 25 31.12 -11.06 10.24
C ALA A 25 30.68 -12.52 10.38
N PHE A 26 29.84 -12.98 9.46
CA PHE A 26 29.51 -14.39 9.30
C PHE A 26 30.51 -15.05 8.33
N PHE A 27 31.30 -16.00 8.80
CA PHE A 27 32.22 -16.76 7.97
C PHE A 27 31.54 -18.04 7.47
N PHE A 28 31.74 -18.37 6.19
CA PHE A 28 31.12 -19.55 5.57
C PHE A 28 31.99 -20.12 4.45
N VAL A 29 31.76 -21.39 4.13
CA VAL A 29 32.44 -22.09 3.03
C VAL A 29 31.46 -22.33 1.90
N TYR A 30 31.87 -22.00 0.68
CA TYR A 30 31.08 -22.24 -0.52
C TYR A 30 32.00 -22.62 -1.68
N GLU A 31 31.71 -23.74 -2.36
CA GLU A 31 32.54 -24.28 -3.45
C GLU A 31 34.04 -24.30 -3.09
N ASP A 32 34.39 -24.87 -1.92
CA ASP A 32 35.77 -24.97 -1.39
C ASP A 32 36.50 -23.63 -1.15
N ASN A 33 35.77 -22.52 -1.10
CA ASN A 33 36.33 -21.20 -0.82
C ASN A 33 35.80 -20.65 0.50
N LEU A 34 36.66 -19.91 1.22
CA LEU A 34 36.31 -19.23 2.46
C LEU A 34 35.78 -17.82 2.15
N TYR A 35 34.61 -17.51 2.68
CA TYR A 35 33.96 -16.21 2.55
C TYR A 35 33.64 -15.61 3.91
N SER A 36 33.42 -14.30 3.92
CA SER A 36 32.82 -13.57 5.05
C SER A 36 31.70 -12.69 4.54
N LEU A 37 30.50 -12.81 5.11
CA LEU A 37 29.44 -11.82 4.97
C LEU A 37 29.56 -10.81 6.11
N GLY A 38 29.52 -9.54 5.77
CA GLY A 38 29.67 -8.49 6.75
C GLY A 38 28.42 -8.10 7.52
N THR A 39 28.67 -7.32 8.57
CA THR A 39 27.63 -6.81 9.45
C THR A 39 27.78 -5.29 9.62
N TYR A 40 28.94 -4.82 10.13
CA TYR A 40 29.26 -3.40 10.23
C TYR A 40 30.77 -3.14 10.29
N GLY A 41 31.18 -1.91 9.99
CA GLY A 41 32.53 -1.40 10.14
C GLY A 41 32.72 -0.08 9.39
N TYR A 42 33.85 0.59 9.61
CA TYR A 42 34.13 1.96 9.11
C TYR A 42 32.89 2.88 9.07
N TRP A 43 32.22 2.99 10.22
CA TRP A 43 31.11 3.93 10.46
C TRP A 43 29.77 3.60 9.77
N LEU A 44 29.62 2.40 9.19
CA LEU A 44 28.37 1.98 8.56
C LEU A 44 28.07 0.48 8.73
N THR A 45 26.79 0.12 8.74
CA THR A 45 26.32 -1.26 8.57
C THR A 45 26.35 -1.67 7.10
N HIS A 46 26.75 -2.91 6.80
CA HIS A 46 26.79 -3.39 5.43
C HIS A 46 26.64 -4.91 5.33
N SER A 47 26.17 -5.36 4.17
CA SER A 47 26.09 -6.78 3.80
C SER A 47 27.12 -7.17 2.76
N ASN A 48 28.30 -6.56 2.82
CA ASN A 48 29.38 -6.83 1.87
C ASN A 48 29.92 -8.24 2.04
N VAL A 49 30.15 -8.91 0.90
CA VAL A 49 30.74 -10.25 0.86
C VAL A 49 32.22 -10.11 0.52
N LEU A 50 33.07 -10.78 1.31
CA LEU A 50 34.49 -10.90 1.03
C LEU A 50 34.83 -12.38 0.79
N LYS A 51 35.82 -12.62 -0.07
CA LYS A 51 36.42 -13.94 -0.30
C LYS A 51 37.86 -13.91 0.16
N PHE A 52 38.29 -14.90 0.93
CA PHE A 52 39.70 -15.02 1.28
C PHE A 52 40.47 -15.58 0.08
N ASN A 53 41.53 -14.89 -0.29
CA ASN A 53 42.47 -15.30 -1.30
C ASN A 53 43.65 -15.98 -0.61
N PHE A 54 43.76 -17.30 -0.74
CA PHE A 54 44.81 -18.08 -0.09
C PHE A 54 46.21 -17.83 -0.69
N ASP A 55 46.30 -17.45 -1.98
CA ASP A 55 47.58 -17.15 -2.63
C ASP A 55 48.11 -15.78 -2.22
N ALA A 56 47.21 -14.79 -2.13
CA ALA A 56 47.55 -13.42 -1.76
C ALA A 56 47.47 -13.16 -0.25
N GLU A 57 46.95 -14.11 0.53
CA GLU A 57 46.82 -14.03 1.99
C GLU A 57 45.99 -12.82 2.49
N VAL A 58 44.99 -12.42 1.71
CA VAL A 58 44.13 -11.24 1.93
C VAL A 58 42.65 -11.50 1.65
N TRP A 59 41.78 -10.59 2.10
CA TRP A 59 40.34 -10.61 1.80
C TRP A 59 40.02 -9.71 0.61
N ASP A 60 39.41 -10.28 -0.42
CA ASP A 60 38.99 -9.57 -1.62
C ASP A 60 37.47 -9.32 -1.62
N MET A 61 37.04 -8.15 -2.06
CA MET A 61 35.60 -7.83 -2.17
C MET A 61 34.96 -8.63 -3.29
N VAL A 62 33.81 -9.23 -3.00
CA VAL A 62 32.96 -9.91 -3.97
C VAL A 62 31.85 -8.97 -4.40
N ILE A 63 31.79 -8.69 -5.71
CA ILE A 63 30.69 -7.91 -6.28
C ILE A 63 29.40 -8.72 -6.19
N THR A 64 28.41 -8.16 -5.50
CA THR A 64 27.04 -8.69 -5.42
C THR A 64 26.06 -7.72 -6.12
N ARG A 65 24.86 -8.19 -6.43
CA ARG A 65 23.78 -7.41 -7.05
C ARG A 65 22.65 -7.22 -6.07
N ASN A 66 21.99 -6.06 -6.13
CA ASN A 66 20.86 -5.69 -5.28
C ASN A 66 21.17 -5.73 -3.78
N SER A 67 22.44 -5.50 -3.40
CA SER A 67 22.84 -5.54 -2.00
C SER A 67 22.04 -4.53 -1.17
N PRO A 68 21.56 -4.91 0.01
CA PRO A 68 20.83 -3.98 0.86
C PRO A 68 21.77 -2.87 1.35
N GLU A 69 21.28 -1.64 1.30
CA GLU A 69 22.02 -0.46 1.76
C GLU A 69 21.93 -0.32 3.28
N ASN A 70 23.04 0.02 3.92
CA ASN A 70 23.12 0.28 5.37
C ASN A 70 22.52 -0.84 6.24
N TYR A 71 22.65 -2.10 5.81
CA TYR A 71 22.04 -3.25 6.47
C TYR A 71 23.10 -4.21 6.99
N GLY A 72 23.04 -4.50 8.29
CA GLY A 72 23.70 -5.63 8.93
C GLY A 72 22.67 -6.58 9.52
N SER A 73 23.02 -7.84 9.75
CA SER A 73 22.12 -8.85 10.32
C SER A 73 22.72 -9.52 11.54
N TYR A 74 21.89 -9.73 12.56
CA TYR A 74 22.28 -10.51 13.73
C TYR A 74 22.19 -12.01 13.50
N PHE A 75 21.34 -12.46 12.59
CA PHE A 75 21.08 -13.88 12.38
C PHE A 75 21.22 -14.25 10.92
N VAL A 76 22.38 -14.86 10.63
CA VAL A 76 22.79 -15.31 9.30
C VAL A 76 23.04 -16.80 9.33
N GLY A 77 22.58 -17.51 8.31
CA GLY A 77 22.81 -18.95 8.14
C GLY A 77 22.91 -19.34 6.67
N GLN A 78 23.63 -20.43 6.37
CA GLN A 78 23.74 -20.93 5.01
C GLN A 78 22.75 -22.09 4.75
N ILE A 79 21.91 -21.93 3.73
CA ILE A 79 20.91 -22.90 3.25
C ILE A 79 21.31 -23.30 1.83
N GLY A 80 22.13 -24.34 1.71
CA GLY A 80 22.70 -24.78 0.42
C GLY A 80 23.43 -23.63 -0.28
N ASP A 81 22.93 -23.23 -1.45
CA ASP A 81 23.47 -22.15 -2.29
C ASP A 81 22.94 -20.76 -1.91
N THR A 82 22.30 -20.60 -0.75
CA THR A 82 21.69 -19.34 -0.31
C THR A 82 22.13 -18.98 1.11
N LEU A 83 22.41 -17.71 1.38
CA LEU A 83 22.46 -17.22 2.76
C LEU A 83 21.14 -16.59 3.12
N ILE A 84 20.61 -16.94 4.29
CA ILE A 84 19.55 -16.18 4.95
C ILE A 84 20.18 -15.14 5.87
N SER A 85 19.64 -13.93 5.88
CA SER A 85 20.11 -12.81 6.68
C SER A 85 18.91 -12.05 7.22
N ILE A 86 18.56 -12.28 8.48
CA ILE A 86 17.34 -11.78 9.13
C ILE A 86 17.65 -11.06 10.44
N PHE A 87 16.65 -10.41 11.05
CA PHE A 87 16.85 -9.54 12.21
C PHE A 87 17.88 -8.45 11.91
N GLY A 88 17.53 -7.64 10.92
CA GLY A 88 18.40 -6.61 10.39
C GLY A 88 18.50 -5.40 11.31
N PHE A 89 19.56 -4.61 11.10
CA PHE A 89 19.73 -3.32 11.73
C PHE A 89 20.55 -2.37 10.86
N ASN A 90 20.40 -1.10 11.15
CA ASN A 90 21.28 -0.03 10.72
C ASN A 90 21.88 0.62 11.98
N LEU A 91 23.19 0.85 11.96
CA LEU A 91 23.93 1.49 13.05
C LEU A 91 24.43 2.86 12.59
N ASN A 92 24.01 3.90 13.30
CA ASN A 92 24.62 5.21 13.21
C ASN A 92 25.78 5.29 14.21
N GLU A 93 27.00 5.12 13.72
CA GLU A 93 28.21 5.12 14.56
C GLU A 93 28.53 6.49 15.19
N SER A 94 27.96 7.58 14.66
CA SER A 94 28.15 8.92 15.26
C SER A 94 27.31 9.12 16.51
N THR A 95 26.13 8.50 16.59
CA THR A 95 25.23 8.61 17.74
C THR A 95 25.18 7.34 18.59
N GLY A 96 25.63 6.21 18.04
CA GLY A 96 25.43 4.88 18.61
C GLY A 96 24.03 4.31 18.37
N ASP A 97 23.17 5.02 17.64
CA ASP A 97 21.78 4.61 17.45
C ASP A 97 21.68 3.38 16.54
N ARG A 98 20.89 2.40 16.97
CA ARG A 98 20.59 1.20 16.18
C ARG A 98 19.12 1.17 15.81
N SER A 99 18.82 1.38 14.53
CA SER A 99 17.46 1.21 14.01
C SER A 99 17.26 -0.22 13.52
N LYS A 100 16.14 -0.84 13.91
CA LYS A 100 15.83 -2.22 13.57
C LYS A 100 15.18 -2.31 12.20
N ILE A 101 15.50 -3.39 11.48
CA ILE A 101 14.93 -3.72 10.19
C ILE A 101 14.29 -5.10 10.33
N ILE A 102 12.95 -5.15 10.28
CA ILE A 102 12.18 -6.38 10.47
C ILE A 102 12.37 -7.31 9.28
N ASP A 103 12.31 -6.74 8.07
CA ASP A 103 12.48 -7.49 6.83
C ASP A 103 13.91 -8.05 6.73
N GLY A 104 14.00 -9.24 6.16
CA GLY A 104 15.24 -9.95 5.93
C GLY A 104 15.67 -9.91 4.48
N HIS A 105 16.84 -10.51 4.22
CA HIS A 105 17.37 -10.69 2.90
C HIS A 105 17.88 -12.11 2.69
N LEU A 106 17.81 -12.56 1.45
CA LEU A 106 18.44 -13.79 0.97
C LEU A 106 19.54 -13.42 -0.03
N LEU A 107 20.70 -14.05 0.08
CA LEU A 107 21.77 -13.95 -0.92
C LEU A 107 21.90 -15.28 -1.65
N ALA A 108 21.54 -15.31 -2.93
CA ALA A 108 21.85 -16.44 -3.79
C ALA A 108 23.34 -16.42 -4.16
N LEU A 109 24.10 -17.42 -3.69
CA LEU A 109 25.56 -17.48 -3.83
C LEU A 109 26.01 -17.70 -5.27
N LYS A 110 25.28 -18.53 -6.02
CA LYS A 110 25.59 -18.87 -7.42
C LYS A 110 25.66 -17.66 -8.34
N ASN A 111 24.70 -16.73 -8.22
CA ASN A 111 24.62 -15.52 -9.05
C ASN A 111 24.94 -14.24 -8.28
N LYS A 112 25.30 -14.35 -6.99
CA LYS A 112 25.66 -13.25 -6.08
C LYS A 112 24.58 -12.16 -6.02
N THR A 113 23.32 -12.56 -6.01
CA THR A 113 22.19 -11.62 -6.07
C THR A 113 21.37 -11.69 -4.79
N TRP A 114 21.12 -10.52 -4.23
CA TRP A 114 20.26 -10.36 -3.06
C TRP A 114 18.79 -10.23 -3.45
N SER A 115 17.91 -10.71 -2.58
CA SER A 115 16.46 -10.55 -2.65
C SER A 115 15.89 -10.36 -1.24
N GLU A 116 14.78 -9.62 -1.13
CA GLU A 116 14.09 -9.41 0.14
C GLU A 116 13.27 -10.64 0.56
N VAL A 117 13.18 -10.88 1.87
CA VAL A 117 12.32 -11.90 2.48
C VAL A 117 11.56 -11.30 3.66
N GLY A 118 10.24 -11.54 3.70
CA GLY A 118 9.39 -11.10 4.80
C GLY A 118 9.29 -12.14 5.91
N LEU A 119 9.04 -11.68 7.14
CA LEU A 119 8.66 -12.50 8.30
C LEU A 119 7.15 -12.35 8.56
N ALA A 120 6.46 -13.44 8.89
CA ALA A 120 5.00 -13.44 9.16
C ALA A 120 4.62 -12.47 10.30
N GLU A 121 3.50 -11.73 10.19
CA GLU A 121 3.11 -10.63 11.12
C GLU A 121 2.79 -11.04 12.58
N ASN A 122 2.65 -12.32 12.92
CA ASN A 122 2.28 -12.78 14.27
C ASN A 122 3.47 -12.85 15.26
N ILE A 123 4.41 -11.93 15.11
CA ILE A 123 5.69 -11.94 15.84
C ILE A 123 5.44 -11.53 17.30
N ILE A 124 5.69 -12.45 18.25
CA ILE A 124 5.93 -12.08 19.66
C ILE A 124 7.09 -11.07 19.65
N PRO A 125 6.92 -9.85 20.18
CA PRO A 125 7.67 -8.70 19.73
C PRO A 125 9.17 -8.94 19.77
N VAL A 126 9.79 -8.71 18.62
CA VAL A 126 11.24 -8.60 18.38
C VAL A 126 11.86 -7.39 19.12
N GLU A 127 11.15 -6.86 20.12
CA GLU A 127 11.46 -5.63 20.83
C GLU A 127 12.77 -5.72 21.62
N HIS A 128 13.22 -6.92 21.97
CA HIS A 128 14.39 -7.06 22.84
C HIS A 128 15.56 -7.86 22.26
N PHE A 129 15.48 -8.47 21.06
CA PHE A 129 16.52 -9.34 20.44
C PHE A 129 17.95 -8.78 20.39
N PHE A 130 18.19 -7.53 20.75
CA PHE A 130 19.29 -6.71 20.28
C PHE A 130 20.40 -6.46 21.31
N LEU A 131 20.39 -7.08 22.50
CA LEU A 131 21.35 -6.72 23.54
C LEU A 131 22.29 -7.88 23.96
N GLU A 132 23.54 -7.69 23.50
CA GLU A 132 24.80 -7.85 24.23
C GLU A 132 25.56 -9.18 24.27
N TYR A 133 24.96 -10.36 24.03
CA TYR A 133 25.76 -11.60 24.03
C TYR A 133 25.18 -12.65 23.10
N LYS A 134 25.64 -12.66 21.85
CA LYS A 134 25.11 -13.54 20.80
C LYS A 134 26.16 -14.52 20.36
N THR A 135 25.95 -15.78 20.70
CA THR A 135 26.66 -16.88 20.04
C THR A 135 25.72 -17.45 18.99
N ARG A 136 26.11 -17.27 17.73
CA ARG A 136 25.42 -17.81 16.57
C ARG A 136 26.24 -18.96 16.04
N ILE A 137 25.59 -20.10 15.84
CA ILE A 137 26.24 -21.31 15.32
C ILE A 137 25.44 -21.78 14.11
N ASP A 138 26.13 -21.93 12.99
CA ASP A 138 25.57 -22.51 11.78
C ASP A 138 25.90 -24.01 11.74
N LEU A 139 24.85 -24.83 11.75
CA LEU A 139 24.90 -26.28 11.74
C LEU A 139 24.51 -26.82 10.36
N LYS A 140 24.52 -28.13 10.18
CA LYS A 140 24.14 -28.74 8.90
C LYS A 140 22.71 -28.41 8.50
N ASP A 141 21.74 -28.73 9.35
CA ASP A 141 20.31 -28.57 9.04
C ASP A 141 19.69 -27.36 9.76
N TYR A 142 20.44 -26.70 10.65
CA TYR A 142 19.94 -25.59 11.46
C TYR A 142 20.92 -24.43 11.54
N THR A 143 20.40 -23.24 11.82
CA THR A 143 21.21 -22.13 12.34
C THR A 143 20.63 -21.75 13.68
N VAL A 144 21.46 -21.66 14.72
CA VAL A 144 20.99 -21.35 16.08
C VAL A 144 21.56 -20.04 16.59
N MET A 145 20.76 -19.31 17.35
CA MET A 145 21.18 -18.10 18.03
C MET A 145 20.52 -18.06 19.41
N GLU A 146 21.36 -18.00 20.43
CA GLU A 146 20.85 -17.89 21.80
C GLU A 146 20.28 -16.50 22.07
N ASN A 147 19.13 -16.47 22.75
CA ASN A 147 18.51 -15.26 23.25
C ASN A 147 18.72 -15.15 24.76
N ARG A 148 19.47 -14.12 25.19
CA ARG A 148 19.90 -13.98 26.58
C ARG A 148 19.15 -12.91 27.38
N LEU A 149 17.99 -12.49 26.91
CA LEU A 149 17.22 -11.44 27.57
C LEU A 149 16.49 -12.02 28.77
N ASP A 150 16.56 -11.32 29.91
CA ASP A 150 15.94 -11.80 31.14
C ASP A 150 14.43 -12.05 31.02
N THR A 151 13.75 -11.33 30.13
CA THR A 151 12.32 -11.48 29.88
C THR A 151 11.96 -12.61 28.92
N GLN A 152 12.92 -13.15 28.16
CA GLN A 152 12.66 -14.16 27.14
C GLN A 152 13.92 -15.00 26.82
N LYS A 153 14.39 -15.78 27.79
CA LYS A 153 15.55 -16.67 27.60
C LYS A 153 15.18 -17.85 26.72
N GLY A 154 16.04 -18.18 25.76
CA GLY A 154 15.81 -19.33 24.90
C GLY A 154 16.73 -19.42 23.69
N LEU A 155 16.35 -20.25 22.73
CA LEU A 155 17.10 -20.50 21.51
C LEU A 155 16.24 -20.22 20.28
N PHE A 156 16.72 -19.34 19.41
CA PHE A 156 16.21 -19.24 18.05
C PHE A 156 16.87 -20.29 17.17
N VAL A 157 16.07 -20.95 16.36
CA VAL A 157 16.53 -21.99 15.43
C VAL A 157 15.89 -21.75 14.08
N ILE A 158 16.71 -21.47 13.07
CA ILE A 158 16.30 -21.55 11.67
C ILE A 158 16.36 -23.03 11.29
N ASP A 159 15.21 -23.61 10.99
CA ASP A 159 15.09 -24.89 10.31
C ASP A 159 15.33 -24.67 8.82
N LYS A 160 16.49 -25.13 8.33
CA LYS A 160 16.90 -24.94 6.93
C LYS A 160 16.13 -25.84 5.97
N ILE A 161 15.50 -26.90 6.47
CA ILE A 161 14.73 -27.86 5.68
C ILE A 161 13.32 -27.32 5.46
N ASN A 162 12.66 -26.88 6.54
CA ASN A 162 11.28 -26.39 6.49
C ASN A 162 11.19 -24.88 6.24
N LEU A 163 12.32 -24.16 6.28
CA LEU A 163 12.40 -22.70 6.13
C LEU A 163 11.55 -21.96 7.17
N GLU A 164 11.65 -22.44 8.41
CA GLU A 164 10.93 -21.91 9.57
C GLU A 164 11.90 -21.40 10.63
N ILE A 165 11.52 -20.33 11.33
CA ILE A 165 12.24 -19.85 12.50
C ILE A 165 11.46 -20.27 13.74
N ASN A 166 12.06 -21.13 14.55
CA ASN A 166 11.48 -21.65 15.78
C ASN A 166 12.13 -20.99 17.00
N PHE A 167 11.33 -20.74 18.03
CA PHE A 167 11.83 -20.31 19.34
C PHE A 167 11.54 -21.39 20.39
N PHE A 168 12.60 -21.78 21.10
CA PHE A 168 12.56 -22.71 22.22
C PHE A 168 12.85 -21.92 23.49
N ALA A 169 11.82 -21.67 24.31
CA ALA A 169 11.99 -21.00 25.60
C ALA A 169 12.76 -21.88 26.59
N ASN A 170 13.59 -21.26 27.43
CA ASN A 170 14.27 -21.92 28.54
C ASN A 170 14.33 -20.96 29.73
N GLU A 171 13.34 -21.05 30.61
CA GLU A 171 13.24 -20.17 31.79
C GLU A 171 14.37 -20.43 32.80
N ASP A 172 14.89 -21.67 32.83
CA ASP A 172 15.93 -22.11 33.76
C ASP A 172 17.34 -21.66 33.34
N GLY A 173 17.51 -21.14 32.11
CA GLY A 173 18.77 -20.53 31.69
C GLY A 173 19.11 -20.67 30.21
N TYR A 174 20.41 -20.80 29.95
CA TYR A 174 21.01 -20.85 28.62
C TYR A 174 21.05 -22.28 28.09
N PHE A 175 20.91 -22.45 26.77
CA PHE A 175 21.03 -23.78 26.15
C PHE A 175 22.48 -24.24 26.11
N PHE A 176 23.40 -23.29 25.96
CA PHE A 176 24.83 -23.53 26.05
C PHE A 176 25.54 -22.24 26.47
N HIS A 177 26.50 -22.36 27.37
CA HIS A 177 27.43 -21.27 27.63
C HIS A 177 28.50 -21.32 26.55
N SER A 178 28.65 -20.26 25.76
CA SER A 178 29.70 -20.20 24.74
C SER A 178 31.05 -20.29 25.43
N SER A 179 31.67 -21.45 25.27
CA SER A 179 32.96 -21.76 25.83
C SER A 179 34.05 -21.42 24.81
N VAL A 180 35.30 -21.47 25.23
CA VAL A 180 36.46 -21.25 24.33
C VAL A 180 36.57 -22.38 23.29
N LEU A 181 35.87 -23.50 23.47
CA LEU A 181 35.98 -24.72 22.66
C LEU A 181 34.58 -25.26 22.31
N ASP A 182 34.01 -24.74 21.23
CA ASP A 182 32.83 -25.33 20.63
C ASP A 182 33.27 -26.22 19.45
N TYR A 183 32.96 -27.51 19.54
CA TYR A 183 33.16 -28.49 18.46
C TYR A 183 31.80 -28.84 17.85
N ILE A 184 31.68 -28.67 16.54
CA ILE A 184 30.43 -28.81 15.80
C ILE A 184 30.54 -29.99 14.84
N VAL A 185 29.59 -30.92 14.94
CA VAL A 185 29.44 -32.02 13.98
C VAL A 185 27.96 -32.17 13.65
N ASP A 186 27.64 -32.04 12.36
CA ASP A 186 26.26 -32.06 11.84
C ASP A 186 25.37 -31.06 12.61
N ASN A 187 24.42 -31.57 13.43
CA ASN A 187 23.48 -30.80 14.23
C ASN A 187 23.79 -30.81 15.74
N LYS A 188 25.01 -31.20 16.10
CA LYS A 188 25.47 -31.33 17.49
C LYS A 188 26.51 -30.28 17.81
N ILE A 189 26.33 -29.64 18.96
CA ILE A 189 27.26 -28.67 19.54
C ILE A 189 27.84 -29.30 20.80
N THR A 190 29.14 -29.58 20.79
CA THR A 190 29.88 -30.03 21.97
C THR A 190 30.64 -28.84 22.54
N TYR A 191 30.42 -28.53 23.80
CA TYR A 191 30.99 -27.36 24.48
C TYR A 191 31.47 -27.74 25.89
N GLU A 192 32.39 -26.97 26.44
CA GLU A 192 32.89 -27.14 27.80
C GLU A 192 32.28 -26.13 28.75
N GLU A 193 31.63 -26.59 29.81
CA GLU A 193 31.02 -25.72 30.82
C GLU A 193 31.56 -26.08 32.21
N TYR A 194 32.35 -25.17 32.78
CA TYR A 194 33.00 -25.34 34.08
C TYR A 194 33.80 -26.66 34.20
N GLY A 195 34.58 -27.02 33.18
CA GLY A 195 35.39 -28.24 33.12
C GLY A 195 34.62 -29.49 32.69
N ILE A 196 33.32 -29.37 32.40
CA ILE A 196 32.47 -30.50 32.01
C ILE A 196 32.11 -30.38 30.53
N VAL A 197 32.49 -31.38 29.74
CA VAL A 197 32.10 -31.47 28.33
C VAL A 197 30.63 -31.88 28.23
N LYS A 198 29.83 -31.04 27.60
CA LYS A 198 28.40 -31.28 27.31
C LYS A 198 28.20 -31.35 25.80
N THR A 199 27.10 -31.98 25.39
CA THR A 199 26.72 -32.03 23.97
C THR A 199 25.23 -31.75 23.84
N LEU A 200 24.90 -30.69 23.10
CA LEU A 200 23.54 -30.35 22.72
C LEU A 200 23.27 -30.88 21.32
N ASN A 201 22.23 -31.72 21.18
CA ASN A 201 21.75 -32.18 19.88
C ASN A 201 20.50 -31.38 19.48
N ILE A 202 20.59 -30.54 18.45
CA ILE A 202 19.46 -29.69 18.04
C ILE A 202 18.26 -30.50 17.54
N ASP A 203 18.49 -31.67 16.93
CA ASP A 203 17.40 -32.56 16.49
C ASP A 203 16.48 -32.97 17.66
N SER A 204 17.02 -33.07 18.87
CA SER A 204 16.24 -33.45 20.05
C SER A 204 15.24 -32.38 20.50
N LEU A 205 15.44 -31.12 20.11
CA LEU A 205 14.56 -30.01 20.48
C LEU A 205 13.24 -30.03 19.69
N PHE A 206 13.24 -30.58 18.47
CA PHE A 206 12.08 -30.59 17.56
C PHE A 206 11.04 -31.69 17.86
N MET A 207 11.17 -32.40 18.98
CA MET A 207 10.17 -33.36 19.46
C MET A 207 8.92 -32.65 20.00
N LYS A 208 8.14 -32.02 19.11
CA LYS A 208 6.76 -31.45 19.17
C LYS A 208 6.20 -30.73 20.42
N GLU A 209 6.82 -30.80 21.60
CA GLU A 209 6.32 -30.23 22.86
C GLU A 209 7.08 -28.95 23.30
N HIS A 210 8.08 -28.50 22.53
CA HIS A 210 8.94 -27.37 22.93
C HIS A 210 8.94 -26.16 21.98
N ILE A 211 8.22 -26.20 20.85
CA ILE A 211 8.13 -25.04 19.94
C ILE A 211 7.16 -24.03 20.56
N THR A 212 7.71 -22.90 21.02
CA THR A 212 6.91 -21.82 21.61
C THR A 212 6.30 -20.93 20.52
N SER A 213 6.98 -20.81 19.37
CA SER A 213 6.51 -20.10 18.18
C SER A 213 7.28 -20.55 16.94
N SER A 214 6.61 -20.60 15.78
CA SER A 214 7.24 -20.81 14.46
C SER A 214 6.87 -19.68 13.49
N ILE A 215 7.82 -19.26 12.66
CA ILE A 215 7.65 -18.22 11.64
C ILE A 215 8.11 -18.78 10.30
N ALA A 216 7.20 -18.86 9.32
CA ALA A 216 7.56 -19.18 7.96
C ALA A 216 8.14 -17.97 7.22
N LEU A 217 9.11 -18.24 6.34
CA LEU A 217 9.69 -17.26 5.43
C LEU A 217 8.83 -17.11 4.17
N TYR A 218 8.55 -15.89 3.74
CA TYR A 218 7.78 -15.63 2.52
C TYR A 218 8.56 -14.76 1.52
N PRO A 219 8.56 -15.11 0.22
CA PRO A 219 9.08 -14.24 -0.82
C PRO A 219 8.35 -12.89 -0.81
N PHE A 220 9.11 -11.80 -0.92
CA PHE A 220 8.56 -10.43 -0.86
C PHE A 220 7.59 -10.09 -2.00
N GLU A 221 7.60 -10.85 -3.10
CA GLU A 221 6.73 -10.62 -4.28
C GLU A 221 5.24 -10.48 -3.93
N ASN A 222 4.78 -11.04 -2.81
CA ASN A 222 3.39 -10.94 -2.36
C ASN A 222 2.98 -9.58 -1.76
N LYS A 223 3.92 -8.71 -1.38
CA LYS A 223 3.61 -7.38 -0.81
C LYS A 223 3.34 -6.32 -1.88
N VAL A 224 3.92 -6.48 -3.08
CA VAL A 224 3.73 -5.55 -4.20
C VAL A 224 2.41 -5.82 -4.94
N THR A 225 1.98 -7.09 -5.02
CA THR A 225 0.71 -7.48 -5.67
C THR A 225 -0.54 -6.92 -4.97
N SER A 226 -0.49 -6.68 -3.65
CA SER A 226 -1.60 -6.10 -2.91
C SER A 226 -1.80 -4.62 -3.24
N ASN A 227 -0.73 -3.83 -3.35
CA ASN A 227 -0.83 -2.40 -3.67
C ASN A 227 -1.29 -2.15 -5.12
N LEU A 228 -0.82 -2.98 -6.07
CA LEU A 228 -1.24 -2.87 -7.47
C LEU A 228 -2.71 -3.23 -7.67
N SER A 229 -3.19 -4.26 -6.97
CA SER A 229 -4.61 -4.65 -7.03
C SER A 229 -5.52 -3.59 -6.39
N ILE A 230 -5.13 -2.98 -5.26
CA ILE A 230 -5.86 -1.85 -4.67
C ILE A 230 -5.93 -0.67 -5.64
N ALA A 231 -4.82 -0.30 -6.29
CA ALA A 231 -4.81 0.76 -7.29
C ALA A 231 -5.72 0.44 -8.50
N LEU A 232 -5.76 -0.82 -8.93
CA LEU A 232 -6.68 -1.30 -9.97
C LEU A 232 -8.15 -1.20 -9.55
N TYR A 233 -8.50 -1.55 -8.30
CA TYR A 233 -9.87 -1.40 -7.80
C TYR A 233 -10.28 0.07 -7.68
N ILE A 234 -9.40 0.95 -7.21
CA ILE A 234 -9.66 2.40 -7.11
C ILE A 234 -9.86 3.01 -8.51
N THR A 235 -9.02 2.66 -9.47
CA THR A 235 -9.15 3.15 -10.85
C THR A 235 -10.44 2.65 -11.51
N LEU A 236 -10.81 1.38 -11.31
CA LEU A 236 -12.08 0.83 -11.80
C LEU A 236 -13.29 1.55 -11.18
N ALA A 237 -13.26 1.82 -9.87
CA ALA A 237 -14.31 2.55 -9.17
C ALA A 237 -14.45 3.99 -9.71
N LEU A 238 -13.34 4.68 -9.96
CA LEU A 238 -13.34 6.01 -10.57
C LEU A 238 -13.95 6.01 -11.98
N ILE A 239 -13.63 5.01 -12.81
CA ILE A 239 -14.21 4.87 -14.16
C ILE A 239 -15.74 4.69 -14.07
N ILE A 240 -16.22 3.87 -13.13
CA ILE A 240 -17.66 3.66 -12.92
C ILE A 240 -18.35 4.97 -12.51
N ILE A 241 -17.75 5.75 -11.61
CA ILE A 241 -18.28 7.06 -11.20
C ILE A 241 -18.38 8.01 -12.40
N VAL A 242 -17.35 8.08 -13.23
CA VAL A 242 -17.35 8.92 -14.45
C VAL A 242 -18.46 8.49 -15.41
N ILE A 243 -18.65 7.19 -15.63
CA ILE A 243 -19.73 6.66 -16.48
C ILE A 243 -21.11 7.05 -15.92
N ILE A 244 -21.33 6.91 -14.61
CA ILE A 244 -22.60 7.30 -13.96
C ILE A 244 -22.86 8.80 -14.15
N LEU A 245 -21.85 9.65 -13.94
CA LEU A 245 -21.97 11.09 -14.13
C LEU A 245 -22.30 11.46 -15.59
N LEU A 246 -21.67 10.80 -16.57
CA LEU A 246 -21.96 11.00 -17.99
C LEU A 246 -23.40 10.59 -18.36
N VAL A 247 -23.89 9.47 -17.84
CA VAL A 247 -25.28 9.02 -18.05
C VAL A 247 -26.28 10.00 -17.44
N LEU A 248 -26.03 10.48 -16.21
CA LEU A 248 -26.87 11.47 -15.55
C LEU A 248 -26.89 12.81 -16.29
N HIS A 249 -25.72 13.26 -16.79
CA HIS A 249 -25.61 14.47 -17.58
C HIS A 249 -26.40 14.37 -18.89
N ARG A 250 -26.29 13.23 -19.59
CA ARG A 250 -27.02 12.99 -20.84
C ARG A 250 -28.54 12.94 -20.63
N LYS A 251 -29.01 12.31 -19.55
CA LYS A 251 -30.43 12.32 -19.17
C LYS A 251 -30.94 13.72 -18.87
N ARG A 252 -30.18 14.54 -18.12
CA ARG A 252 -30.56 15.93 -17.81
C ARG A 252 -30.64 16.80 -19.07
N ARG A 253 -29.69 16.66 -20.00
CA ARG A 253 -29.68 17.41 -21.26
C ARG A 253 -30.86 17.04 -22.16
N SER A 254 -31.19 15.75 -22.26
CA SER A 254 -32.35 15.27 -23.02
C SER A 254 -33.67 15.84 -22.48
N ASN A 255 -33.87 15.80 -21.16
CA ASN A 255 -35.10 16.32 -20.56
C ASN A 255 -35.25 17.84 -20.73
N ARG A 256 -34.14 18.58 -20.68
CA ARG A 256 -34.15 20.04 -20.90
C ARG A 256 -34.52 20.39 -22.35
N GLN A 257 -34.04 19.63 -23.33
CA GLN A 257 -34.38 19.85 -24.75
C GLN A 257 -35.88 19.61 -25.00
N ILE A 258 -36.43 18.51 -24.50
CA ILE A 258 -37.87 18.19 -24.62
C ILE A 258 -38.74 19.31 -24.04
N GLN A 259 -38.33 19.90 -22.91
CA GLN A 259 -39.06 21.00 -22.29
C GLN A 259 -39.04 22.29 -23.12
N ILE A 260 -37.92 22.60 -23.78
CA ILE A 260 -37.79 23.77 -24.67
C ILE A 260 -38.63 23.58 -25.93
N ASP A 261 -38.59 22.40 -26.54
CA ASP A 261 -39.34 22.10 -27.77
C ASP A 261 -40.86 22.21 -27.51
N ASN A 262 -41.36 21.66 -26.39
CA ASN A 262 -42.77 21.77 -26.00
C ASN A 262 -43.21 23.22 -25.77
N LEU A 263 -42.36 24.05 -25.16
CA LEU A 263 -42.69 25.44 -24.85
C LEU A 263 -42.68 26.32 -26.11
N SER A 264 -41.75 26.07 -27.04
CA SER A 264 -41.73 26.73 -28.35
C SER A 264 -42.96 26.40 -29.20
N SER A 265 -43.38 25.12 -29.19
CA SER A 265 -44.60 24.65 -29.85
C SER A 265 -45.83 25.35 -29.26
N PHE A 266 -45.96 25.37 -27.93
CA PHE A 266 -47.05 26.05 -27.22
C PHE A 266 -47.12 27.55 -27.51
N TYR A 267 -45.97 28.24 -27.53
CA TYR A 267 -45.89 29.65 -27.91
C TYR A 267 -46.39 29.88 -29.34
N SER A 268 -45.92 29.07 -30.30
CA SER A 268 -46.32 29.20 -31.72
C SER A 268 -47.82 28.92 -31.94
N GLU A 269 -48.39 27.94 -31.25
CA GLU A 269 -49.81 27.60 -31.33
C GLU A 269 -50.67 28.69 -30.70
N THR A 270 -50.23 29.24 -29.56
CA THR A 270 -50.91 30.34 -28.88
C THR A 270 -50.88 31.60 -29.73
N LEU A 271 -49.74 31.94 -30.33
CA LEU A 271 -49.61 33.07 -31.26
C LEU A 271 -50.52 32.91 -32.49
N LYS A 272 -50.62 31.70 -33.06
CA LYS A 272 -51.57 31.38 -34.15
C LYS A 272 -53.03 31.59 -33.74
N LYS A 273 -53.41 31.16 -32.53
CA LYS A 273 -54.78 31.37 -32.01
C LYS A 273 -55.07 32.86 -31.80
N ILE A 274 -54.10 33.61 -31.27
CA ILE A 274 -54.24 35.06 -31.04
C ILE A 274 -54.33 35.81 -32.38
N THR A 275 -53.48 35.50 -33.36
CA THR A 275 -53.50 36.10 -34.71
C THR A 275 -54.78 35.80 -35.48
N LEU A 276 -55.35 34.58 -35.37
CA LEU A 276 -56.64 34.25 -35.98
C LEU A 276 -57.81 35.08 -35.42
N ILE A 277 -57.70 35.52 -34.16
CA ILE A 277 -58.72 36.38 -33.53
C ILE A 277 -58.47 37.87 -33.91
N ASN A 278 -57.23 38.25 -34.26
CA ASN A 278 -56.84 39.62 -34.65
C ASN A 278 -57.49 40.10 -35.96
N ASP A 279 -57.79 39.18 -36.88
CA ASP A 279 -58.37 39.49 -38.21
C ASP A 279 -59.81 40.05 -38.18
N LYS A 280 -60.33 40.41 -36.99
CA LYS A 280 -61.74 40.75 -36.76
C LYS A 280 -61.99 42.01 -35.92
N GLN A 281 -60.99 42.67 -35.30
CA GLN A 281 -61.20 43.89 -34.48
C GLN A 281 -59.88 44.64 -34.13
N ASP A 282 -59.89 45.98 -34.18
CA ASP A 282 -58.72 46.86 -34.02
C ASP A 282 -58.15 47.03 -32.58
N ASP A 283 -58.86 46.60 -31.53
CA ASP A 283 -58.38 46.70 -30.13
C ASP A 283 -58.64 45.39 -29.36
N PHE A 284 -57.59 44.60 -29.13
CA PHE A 284 -57.73 43.23 -28.61
C PHE A 284 -57.78 43.16 -27.08
N ILE A 285 -59.01 43.18 -26.54
CA ILE A 285 -59.27 43.07 -25.11
C ILE A 285 -60.06 41.78 -24.82
N VAL A 286 -59.49 40.84 -24.05
CA VAL A 286 -60.16 39.60 -23.64
C VAL A 286 -60.40 39.53 -22.13
N ASP A 287 -61.56 38.99 -21.76
CA ASP A 287 -61.87 38.69 -20.37
C ASP A 287 -61.15 37.43 -19.87
N THR A 288 -61.33 37.14 -18.58
CA THR A 288 -60.69 36.00 -17.93
C THR A 288 -61.16 34.65 -18.49
N SER A 289 -62.42 34.55 -18.91
CA SER A 289 -63.00 33.31 -19.45
C SER A 289 -62.41 32.99 -20.82
N LYS A 290 -62.37 34.00 -21.70
CA LYS A 290 -61.84 33.86 -23.05
C LYS A 290 -60.33 33.62 -23.05
N LEU A 291 -59.58 34.24 -22.13
CA LEU A 291 -58.16 33.95 -21.97
C LEU A 291 -57.91 32.52 -21.46
N ASN A 292 -58.75 32.01 -20.55
CA ASN A 292 -58.63 30.63 -20.08
C ASN A 292 -58.87 29.61 -21.20
N GLU A 293 -59.80 29.89 -22.11
CA GLU A 293 -60.05 29.08 -23.30
C GLU A 293 -58.84 29.10 -24.25
N LEU A 294 -58.27 30.29 -24.48
CA LEU A 294 -57.10 30.49 -25.33
C LEU A 294 -55.86 29.73 -24.80
N LEU A 295 -55.68 29.74 -23.48
CA LEU A 295 -54.62 29.00 -22.78
C LEU A 295 -54.96 27.52 -22.58
N ALA A 296 -56.14 27.06 -23.03
CA ALA A 296 -56.64 25.69 -22.87
C ALA A 296 -56.61 25.19 -21.42
N ILE A 297 -57.02 26.01 -20.45
CA ILE A 297 -57.00 25.68 -19.01
C ILE A 297 -58.39 25.58 -18.36
N THR A 298 -59.47 25.69 -19.14
CA THR A 298 -60.86 25.69 -18.65
C THR A 298 -61.27 24.41 -17.90
N TYR A 299 -60.57 23.29 -18.14
CA TYR A 299 -60.81 22.01 -17.48
C TYR A 299 -60.35 21.96 -16.01
N LEU A 300 -59.60 22.96 -15.53
CA LEU A 300 -59.07 23.01 -14.16
C LEU A 300 -60.04 23.68 -13.19
N THR A 301 -59.83 23.45 -11.89
CA THR A 301 -60.56 24.18 -10.82
C THR A 301 -60.17 25.67 -10.82
N TYR A 302 -61.02 26.53 -10.25
CA TYR A 302 -60.81 27.99 -10.27
C TYR A 302 -59.43 28.43 -9.76
N ASP A 303 -58.98 27.90 -8.61
CA ASP A 303 -57.68 28.26 -8.04
C ASP A 303 -56.51 27.73 -8.90
N ALA A 304 -56.65 26.53 -9.46
CA ALA A 304 -55.66 25.96 -10.38
C ALA A 304 -55.59 26.73 -11.70
N GLN A 305 -56.72 27.19 -12.23
CA GLN A 305 -56.77 28.09 -13.40
C GLN A 305 -56.05 29.39 -13.09
N ARG A 306 -56.30 30.01 -11.94
CA ARG A 306 -55.65 31.27 -11.55
C ARG A 306 -54.12 31.12 -11.49
N ALA A 307 -53.63 30.07 -10.84
CA ALA A 307 -52.19 29.82 -10.72
C ALA A 307 -51.55 29.48 -12.08
N LYS A 308 -52.17 28.58 -12.85
CA LYS A 308 -51.65 28.16 -14.16
C LYS A 308 -51.69 29.30 -15.18
N ARG A 309 -52.74 30.13 -15.17
CA ARG A 309 -52.84 31.33 -16.02
C ARG A 309 -51.71 32.32 -15.75
N ALA A 310 -51.44 32.64 -14.48
CA ALA A 310 -50.35 33.56 -14.12
C ALA A 310 -48.98 33.02 -14.60
N LYS A 311 -48.74 31.72 -14.44
CA LYS A 311 -47.52 31.08 -14.91
C LYS A 311 -47.38 31.13 -16.43
N LEU A 312 -48.42 30.73 -17.17
CA LEU A 312 -48.39 30.70 -18.63
C LEU A 312 -48.25 32.10 -19.24
N ILE A 313 -48.88 33.12 -18.66
CA ILE A 313 -48.71 34.52 -19.10
C ILE A 313 -47.24 34.94 -18.96
N ASN A 314 -46.60 34.67 -17.81
CA ASN A 314 -45.20 35.04 -17.60
C ASN A 314 -44.27 34.30 -18.59
N GLU A 315 -44.54 33.01 -18.85
CA GLU A 315 -43.77 32.23 -19.81
C GLU A 315 -43.95 32.78 -21.24
N LEU A 316 -45.18 33.06 -21.66
CA LEU A 316 -45.48 33.61 -22.99
C LEU A 316 -44.88 35.01 -23.18
N ASN A 317 -45.01 35.89 -22.19
CA ASN A 317 -44.44 37.24 -22.25
C ASN A 317 -42.92 37.20 -22.32
N TYR A 318 -42.27 36.32 -21.55
CA TYR A 318 -40.82 36.13 -21.62
C TYR A 318 -40.35 35.77 -23.04
N TYR A 319 -41.02 34.81 -23.69
CA TYR A 319 -40.68 34.43 -25.07
C TYR A 319 -41.01 35.52 -26.09
N HIS A 320 -42.14 36.21 -25.94
CA HIS A 320 -42.52 37.27 -26.86
C HIS A 320 -41.58 38.47 -26.77
N ASN A 321 -41.20 38.86 -25.55
CA ASN A 321 -40.28 39.96 -25.29
C ASN A 321 -38.88 39.70 -25.89
N LEU A 322 -38.39 38.45 -25.82
CA LEU A 322 -37.12 38.07 -26.47
C LEU A 322 -37.10 38.29 -28.00
N ILE A 323 -38.27 38.32 -28.65
CA ILE A 323 -38.39 38.41 -30.12
C ILE A 323 -38.87 39.80 -30.56
N HIS A 324 -39.81 40.39 -29.81
CA HIS A 324 -40.55 41.59 -30.20
C HIS A 324 -40.38 42.77 -29.24
N ASP A 325 -39.57 42.62 -28.18
CA ASP A 325 -39.29 43.62 -27.14
C ASP A 325 -40.55 44.17 -26.44
N CYS A 326 -41.63 43.38 -26.40
CA CYS A 326 -42.87 43.70 -25.72
C CYS A 326 -43.53 42.46 -25.10
N ASP A 327 -44.44 42.67 -24.15
CA ASP A 327 -45.24 41.61 -23.54
C ASP A 327 -46.39 41.20 -24.46
N LEU A 328 -46.60 39.89 -24.67
CA LEU A 328 -47.71 39.38 -25.50
C LEU A 328 -49.07 39.61 -24.84
N ILE A 329 -49.14 39.47 -23.52
CA ILE A 329 -50.39 39.53 -22.73
C ILE A 329 -50.18 40.50 -21.57
N GLU A 330 -50.85 41.64 -21.63
CA GLU A 330 -50.85 42.62 -20.55
C GLU A 330 -52.11 42.53 -19.70
N ARG A 331 -51.94 42.48 -18.38
CA ARG A 331 -53.05 42.48 -17.43
C ARG A 331 -53.40 43.90 -17.01
N ARG A 332 -54.61 44.37 -17.28
CA ARG A 332 -55.11 45.67 -16.79
C ARG A 332 -56.43 45.52 -16.00
N ARG A 333 -56.75 46.49 -15.15
CA ARG A 333 -58.05 46.52 -14.45
C ARG A 333 -59.14 46.95 -15.43
N ASN A 334 -60.30 46.31 -15.37
CA ASN A 334 -61.41 46.66 -16.25
C ASN A 334 -61.92 48.08 -15.91
N PRO A 335 -62.01 49.00 -16.89
CA PRO A 335 -62.42 50.39 -16.65
C PRO A 335 -63.90 50.53 -16.25
N ARG A 336 -64.77 49.56 -16.61
CA ARG A 336 -66.20 49.57 -16.28
C ARG A 336 -66.51 48.94 -14.91
N ASP A 337 -65.70 47.96 -14.48
CA ASP A 337 -65.77 47.37 -13.16
C ASP A 337 -64.35 47.08 -12.64
N LYS A 338 -63.87 47.91 -11.71
CA LYS A 338 -62.51 47.78 -11.15
C LYS A 338 -62.29 46.47 -10.37
N ARG A 339 -63.34 45.68 -10.10
CA ARG A 339 -63.26 44.34 -9.50
C ARG A 339 -62.89 43.26 -10.52
N GLN A 340 -63.03 43.55 -11.80
CA GLN A 340 -62.71 42.64 -12.90
C GLN A 340 -61.38 42.99 -13.56
N VAL A 341 -60.76 41.97 -14.17
CA VAL A 341 -59.48 42.09 -14.87
C VAL A 341 -59.73 41.83 -16.35
N THR A 342 -59.13 42.65 -17.19
CA THR A 342 -59.13 42.46 -18.65
C THR A 342 -57.69 42.34 -19.14
N TYR A 343 -57.51 41.53 -20.17
CA TYR A 343 -56.20 41.23 -20.73
C TYR A 343 -56.10 41.80 -22.13
N TYR A 344 -55.01 42.53 -22.38
CA TYR A 344 -54.70 43.15 -23.66
C TYR A 344 -53.70 42.25 -24.37
N LEU A 345 -54.00 41.86 -25.61
CA LEU A 345 -53.08 41.03 -26.38
C LEU A 345 -52.32 41.93 -27.36
N ASN A 346 -51.01 42.04 -27.16
CA ASN A 346 -50.15 42.83 -28.04
C ASN A 346 -49.59 41.90 -29.11
N ILE A 347 -50.13 42.01 -30.32
CA ILE A 347 -49.49 41.43 -31.50
C ILE A 347 -48.85 42.62 -32.21
N SER A 348 -47.51 42.71 -32.22
CA SER A 348 -46.87 43.65 -33.15
C SER A 348 -47.19 43.18 -34.57
N ASN A 349 -48.10 43.87 -35.25
CA ASN A 349 -48.26 43.74 -36.69
C ASN A 349 -46.97 44.32 -37.31
N ASN A 350 -46.13 43.45 -37.87
CA ASN A 350 -45.21 43.87 -38.91
C ASN A 350 -45.95 43.95 -40.23
#